data_AF-A0A2P6UZC7-F1
#
_entry.id   AF-A0A2P6UZC7-F1
#
_cell.length_a   1.000
_cell.length_b   1.000
_cell.length_c   1.000
_cell.angle_alpha   90.00
_cell.angle_beta   90.00
_cell.angle_gamma   90.00
#
_symmetry.space_group_name_H-M   'P 1'
#
loop_
_entity.id
_entity.type
_entity.pdbx_description
1 polymer ?
#
loop_
_entity_poly.entity_id
_entity_poly.type
_entity_poly.pdbx_seq_one_letter_code
_entity_poly.pdbx_strand_id
1 'polypeptide(L)'
;MCQLWQQGWMHHLAGHSVACFLTRGDLWCSWEAGQAVFDKYLIDADWSLNAANWQWLSASAFFSHFGKQYDKNGDYIRHFMPVLKDIPAKYIYEPWTAPLSVQQAAGCIIEKITHDQRLR
;
A
#
# COMPACT_ATOMS: atom_id res chain seq x y z
N MET A 1 2.34 -1.53 -3.58
CA MET A 1 3.26 -2.67 -3.78
C MET A 1 3.21 -3.25 -5.20
N CYS A 2 2.03 -3.43 -5.81
CA CYS A 2 1.92 -3.99 -7.18
C CYS A 2 2.80 -3.31 -8.23
N GLN A 3 2.85 -1.97 -8.27
CA GLN A 3 3.74 -1.24 -9.20
C GLN A 3 5.21 -1.64 -9.02
N LEU A 4 5.71 -1.65 -7.77
CA LEU A 4 7.09 -2.00 -7.47
C LEU A 4 7.43 -3.41 -7.95
N TRP A 5 6.54 -4.38 -7.74
CA TRP A 5 6.76 -5.76 -8.20
C TRP A 5 6.73 -5.90 -9.72
N GLN A 6 5.90 -5.13 -10.42
CA GLN A 6 5.74 -5.23 -11.87
C GLN A 6 6.81 -4.44 -12.64
N GLN A 7 7.22 -3.29 -12.12
CA GLN A 7 8.03 -2.30 -12.84
C GLN A 7 9.41 -2.08 -12.22
N GLY A 8 9.65 -2.58 -11.00
CA GLY A 8 10.90 -2.36 -10.28
C GLY A 8 11.11 -0.92 -9.81
N TRP A 9 10.12 -0.05 -9.95
CA TRP A 9 10.22 1.36 -9.56
C TRP A 9 8.90 1.86 -8.98
N MET A 10 8.97 2.83 -8.08
CA MET A 10 7.79 3.56 -7.59
C MET A 10 8.15 5.00 -7.23
N HIS A 11 7.19 5.90 -7.34
CA HIS A 11 7.40 7.29 -6.95
C HIS A 11 7.76 7.40 -5.45
N HIS A 12 8.67 8.31 -5.09
CA HIS A 12 9.16 8.45 -3.72
C HIS A 12 8.04 8.62 -2.67
N LEU A 13 6.99 9.39 -2.98
CA LEU A 13 5.82 9.51 -2.08
C LEU A 13 5.06 8.20 -1.88
N ALA A 14 5.01 7.33 -2.90
CA ALA A 14 4.41 6.00 -2.75
C ALA A 14 5.28 5.12 -1.84
N GLY A 15 6.61 5.24 -1.95
CA GLY A 15 7.58 4.65 -1.02
C GLY A 15 7.34 5.09 0.43
N HIS A 16 7.09 6.39 0.63
CA HIS A 16 6.77 6.93 1.96
C HIS A 16 5.50 6.33 2.54
N SER A 17 4.43 6.23 1.74
CA SER A 17 3.16 5.65 2.18
C SER A 17 3.30 4.19 2.61
N VAL A 18 3.99 3.36 1.82
CA VAL A 18 4.14 1.93 2.16
C VAL A 18 5.10 1.72 3.33
N ALA A 19 6.13 2.55 3.46
CA ALA A 19 7.04 2.48 4.60
C ALA A 19 6.34 2.88 5.91
N CYS A 20 5.53 3.94 5.89
CA CYS A 20 4.72 4.34 7.04
C CYS A 20 3.73 3.24 7.42
N PHE A 21 2.99 2.70 6.45
CA PHE A 21 2.04 1.60 6.68
C PHE A 21 2.71 0.38 7.33
N LEU A 22 3.88 -0.03 6.83
CA LEU A 22 4.61 -1.18 7.36
C LEU A 22 5.12 -0.96 8.80
N THR A 23 5.57 0.25 9.11
CA THR A 23 6.31 0.53 10.35
C THR A 23 5.40 1.25 11.35
N ARG A 24 5.61 2.55 11.55
CA ARG A 24 4.97 3.33 12.62
C ARG A 24 3.49 3.68 12.39
N GLY A 25 2.96 3.42 11.21
CA GLY A 25 1.58 3.76 10.83
C GLY A 25 0.60 2.70 11.30
N ASP A 26 0.75 1.46 10.81
CA ASP A 26 -0.30 0.45 10.92
C ASP A 26 0.22 -0.91 11.40
N LEU A 27 1.24 -1.48 10.74
CA LEU A 27 1.66 -2.87 10.97
C LEU A 27 2.72 -3.06 12.05
N TRP A 28 3.40 -1.99 12.50
CA TRP A 28 4.43 -2.02 13.55
C TRP A 28 5.55 -3.05 13.33
N CYS A 29 5.91 -3.28 12.07
CA CYS A 29 7.02 -4.15 11.70
C CYS A 29 8.35 -3.38 11.67
N SER A 30 9.48 -4.09 11.81
CA SER A 30 10.81 -3.46 11.69
C SER A 30 11.01 -2.91 10.27
N TRP A 31 11.66 -1.74 10.20
CA TRP A 31 12.03 -1.09 8.94
C TRP A 31 13.02 -1.93 8.12
N GLU A 32 13.80 -2.81 8.75
CA GLU A 32 14.73 -3.75 8.10
C GLU A 32 14.00 -4.71 7.16
N ALA A 33 12.78 -5.17 7.54
CA ALA A 33 11.97 -6.04 6.69
C ALA A 33 11.53 -5.30 5.42
N GLY A 34 11.21 -4.01 5.55
CA GLY A 34 10.91 -3.13 4.43
C GLY A 34 12.11 -2.89 3.52
N GLN A 35 13.27 -2.60 4.13
CA GLN A 35 14.53 -2.45 3.40
C GLN A 35 14.84 -3.68 2.56
N ALA A 36 14.74 -4.89 3.13
CA ALA A 36 15.01 -6.13 2.42
C ALA A 36 14.08 -6.35 1.20
N VAL A 37 12.83 -5.89 1.28
CA VAL A 37 11.90 -5.91 0.14
C VAL A 37 12.33 -4.92 -0.93
N PHE A 38 12.73 -3.71 -0.54
CA PHE A 38 13.19 -2.68 -1.49
C PHE A 38 14.51 -3.08 -2.14
N ASP A 39 15.47 -3.63 -1.39
CA ASP A 39 16.74 -4.14 -1.93
C ASP A 39 16.51 -5.24 -2.98
N LYS A 40 15.42 -6.03 -2.83
CA LYS A 40 15.08 -7.09 -3.78
C LYS A 40 14.39 -6.60 -5.05
N TYR A 41 13.49 -5.63 -4.95
CA TYR A 41 12.59 -5.26 -6.06
C TYR A 41 12.83 -3.88 -6.65
N LEU A 42 13.41 -2.93 -5.90
CA LEU A 42 13.61 -1.58 -6.36
C LEU A 42 14.91 -1.51 -7.20
N ILE A 43 14.79 -1.11 -8.46
CA ILE A 43 15.88 -1.15 -9.44
C ILE A 43 16.99 -0.13 -9.13
N ASP A 44 16.63 0.98 -8.50
CA ASP A 44 17.51 2.05 -8.05
C ASP A 44 17.82 1.96 -6.55
N ALA A 45 17.69 0.77 -5.96
CA ALA A 45 18.10 0.54 -4.58
C ALA A 45 19.62 0.72 -4.42
N ASP A 46 20.00 1.76 -3.69
CA ASP A 46 21.33 1.92 -3.09
C ASP A 46 21.25 1.55 -1.61
N TRP A 47 22.22 0.77 -1.12
CA TRP A 47 22.21 0.27 0.26
C TRP A 47 22.12 1.39 1.30
N SER A 48 22.87 2.47 1.11
CA SER A 48 22.94 3.59 2.07
C SER A 48 21.67 4.42 2.03
N LEU A 49 21.20 4.75 0.82
CA LEU A 49 19.97 5.54 0.65
C LEU A 49 18.74 4.76 1.10
N ASN A 50 18.67 3.46 0.81
CA ASN A 50 17.56 2.61 1.22
C ASN A 50 17.50 2.51 2.75
N ALA A 51 18.63 2.19 3.42
CA ALA A 51 18.70 2.14 4.87
C ALA A 51 18.32 3.48 5.52
N ALA A 52 18.86 4.61 5.02
CA ALA A 52 18.57 5.93 5.54
C ALA A 52 17.09 6.32 5.38
N ASN A 53 16.51 6.08 4.20
CA ASN A 53 15.10 6.36 3.95
C ASN A 53 14.18 5.52 4.84
N TRP A 54 14.48 4.24 5.03
CA TRP A 54 13.68 3.37 5.90
C TRP A 54 13.72 3.80 7.36
N GLN A 55 14.90 4.15 7.89
CA GLN A 55 15.03 4.69 9.24
C GLN A 55 14.31 6.03 9.42
N TRP A 56 14.32 6.87 8.38
CA TRP A 56 13.59 8.14 8.39
C TRP A 56 12.08 7.93 8.40
N LEU A 57 11.57 7.09 7.51
CA LEU A 57 10.13 6.89 7.35
C LEU A 57 9.50 6.10 8.51
N SER A 58 10.29 5.21 9.14
CA SER A 58 9.89 4.51 10.37
C SER A 58 9.95 5.37 11.63
N ALA A 59 10.46 6.60 11.53
CA ALA A 59 10.78 7.47 12.66
C ALA A 59 11.76 6.84 13.66
N SER A 60 12.60 5.90 13.20
CA SER A 60 13.74 5.39 13.99
C SER A 60 14.88 6.42 14.04
N ALA A 61 14.94 7.32 13.06
CA ALA A 61 15.72 8.56 13.09
C ALA A 61 14.95 9.66 12.36
N PHE A 62 14.70 10.81 13.01
CA PHE A 62 13.92 11.95 12.47
C PHE A 62 12.41 11.67 12.30
N PHE A 63 11.58 12.71 12.28
CA PHE A 63 10.12 12.55 12.25
C PHE A 63 9.44 13.59 11.35
N SER A 64 8.54 13.12 10.49
CA SER A 64 7.64 13.98 9.72
C SER A 64 6.28 13.31 9.45
N HIS A 65 5.20 14.08 9.56
CA HIS A 65 3.84 13.67 9.21
C HIS A 65 3.56 13.93 7.73
N PHE A 66 2.84 13.01 7.07
CA PHE A 66 2.40 13.18 5.68
C PHE A 66 0.95 12.75 5.50
N GLY A 67 0.21 13.48 4.67
CA GLY A 67 -1.17 13.17 4.32
C GLY A 67 -1.70 14.11 3.25
N LYS A 68 -1.68 13.69 1.99
CA LYS A 68 -2.42 14.33 0.90
C LYS A 68 -3.01 13.24 0.00
N GLN A 69 -4.25 13.43 -0.43
CA GLN A 69 -4.88 12.62 -1.48
C GLN A 69 -4.47 13.19 -2.83
N TYR A 70 -3.73 12.41 -3.63
CA TYR A 70 -3.18 12.86 -4.92
C TYR A 70 -4.03 12.42 -6.12
N ASP A 71 -4.75 11.30 -6.01
CA ASP A 71 -5.61 10.74 -7.04
C ASP A 71 -7.02 10.61 -6.46
N LYS A 72 -8.00 11.35 -7.02
CA LYS A 72 -9.39 11.31 -6.53
C LYS A 72 -10.22 10.24 -7.21
N ASN A 73 -9.84 9.83 -8.42
CA ASN A 73 -10.59 8.88 -9.23
C ASN A 73 -10.13 7.43 -9.00
N GLY A 74 -8.93 7.27 -8.46
CA GLY A 74 -8.28 5.98 -8.21
C GLY A 74 -7.74 5.36 -9.49
N ASP A 75 -7.43 6.15 -10.50
CA ASP A 75 -6.90 5.68 -11.79
C ASP A 75 -5.61 4.88 -11.60
N TYR A 76 -4.77 5.27 -10.64
CA TYR A 76 -3.57 4.53 -10.26
C TYR A 76 -3.92 3.14 -9.70
N ILE A 77 -4.93 3.05 -8.82
CA ILE A 77 -5.39 1.76 -8.26
C ILE A 77 -5.94 0.87 -9.37
N ARG A 78 -6.76 1.40 -10.29
CA ARG A 78 -7.35 0.62 -11.39
C ARG A 78 -6.31 0.04 -12.32
N HIS A 79 -5.25 0.80 -12.58
CA HIS A 79 -4.15 0.34 -13.43
C HIS A 79 -3.40 -0.85 -12.81
N PHE A 80 -3.03 -0.75 -11.52
CA PHE A 80 -2.20 -1.78 -10.88
C PHE A 80 -3.00 -2.90 -10.19
N MET A 81 -4.29 -2.70 -9.93
CA MET A 81 -5.22 -3.67 -9.35
C MET A 81 -6.46 -3.79 -10.23
N PRO A 82 -6.37 -4.50 -11.38
CA PRO A 82 -7.46 -4.58 -12.36
C PRO A 82 -8.73 -5.25 -11.81
N VAL A 83 -8.62 -6.02 -10.72
CA VAL A 83 -9.78 -6.58 -10.00
C VAL A 83 -10.71 -5.49 -9.43
N LEU A 84 -10.19 -4.28 -9.18
CA LEU A 84 -10.96 -3.14 -8.68
C LEU A 84 -11.38 -2.17 -9.79
N LYS A 85 -11.12 -2.47 -11.06
CA LYS A 85 -11.29 -1.52 -12.18
C LYS A 85 -12.71 -0.96 -12.31
N ASP A 86 -13.73 -1.75 -11.94
CA ASP A 86 -15.15 -1.41 -12.08
C ASP A 86 -15.77 -0.87 -10.77
N ILE A 87 -15.00 -0.82 -9.67
CA ILE A 87 -15.47 -0.26 -8.39
C ILE A 87 -15.62 1.27 -8.52
N PRO A 88 -16.76 1.90 -8.19
CA PRO A 88 -16.92 3.35 -8.31
C PRO A 88 -15.86 4.16 -7.57
N ALA A 89 -15.46 5.33 -8.09
CA ALA A 89 -14.40 6.18 -7.48
C ALA A 89 -14.64 6.49 -6.00
N LYS A 90 -15.92 6.62 -5.59
CA LYS A 90 -16.31 6.81 -4.18
C LYS A 90 -15.78 5.71 -3.24
N TYR A 91 -15.64 4.48 -3.74
CA TYR A 91 -15.28 3.31 -2.96
C TYR A 91 -13.89 2.75 -3.30
N ILE A 92 -13.15 3.35 -4.24
CA ILE A 92 -11.91 2.76 -4.77
C ILE A 92 -10.79 2.64 -3.73
N TYR A 93 -10.73 3.56 -2.77
CA TYR A 93 -9.76 3.54 -1.67
C TYR A 93 -10.22 2.70 -0.47
N GLU A 94 -11.52 2.48 -0.35
CA GLU A 94 -12.14 1.76 0.77
C GLU A 94 -13.23 0.80 0.26
N PRO A 95 -12.89 -0.19 -0.59
CA PRO A 95 -13.88 -1.01 -1.30
C PRO A 95 -14.76 -1.84 -0.35
N TRP A 96 -14.29 -2.12 0.87
CA TRP A 96 -15.07 -2.78 1.92
C TRP A 96 -16.27 -1.97 2.43
N THR A 97 -16.33 -0.66 2.15
CA THR A 97 -17.47 0.21 2.48
C THR A 97 -18.55 0.21 1.39
N ALA A 98 -18.26 -0.35 0.22
CA ALA A 98 -19.24 -0.45 -0.87
C ALA A 98 -20.38 -1.43 -0.49
N PRO A 99 -21.65 -1.09 -0.75
CA PRO A 99 -22.76 -2.03 -0.58
C PRO A 99 -22.57 -3.29 -1.43
N LEU A 100 -23.11 -4.43 -0.98
CA LEU A 100 -22.98 -5.71 -1.68
C LEU A 100 -23.48 -5.63 -3.13
N SER A 101 -24.55 -4.87 -3.40
CA SER A 101 -25.07 -4.66 -4.75
C SER A 101 -24.05 -3.97 -5.67
N VAL A 102 -23.27 -3.03 -5.14
CA VAL A 102 -22.20 -2.34 -5.88
C VAL A 102 -21.03 -3.29 -6.13
N GLN A 103 -20.66 -4.08 -5.13
CA GLN A 103 -19.60 -5.09 -5.25
C GLN A 103 -19.95 -6.16 -6.31
N GLN A 104 -21.19 -6.65 -6.30
CA GLN A 104 -21.72 -7.58 -7.30
C GLN A 104 -21.73 -6.97 -8.70
N ALA A 105 -22.19 -5.73 -8.84
CA ALA A 105 -22.20 -5.03 -10.13
C ALA A 105 -20.78 -4.79 -10.68
N ALA A 106 -19.80 -4.55 -9.80
CA ALA A 106 -18.39 -4.42 -10.16
C ALA A 106 -17.66 -5.77 -10.36
N GLY A 107 -18.34 -6.90 -10.13
CA GLY A 107 -17.74 -8.24 -10.22
C GLY A 107 -16.63 -8.50 -9.19
N CYS A 108 -16.57 -7.72 -8.11
CA CYS A 108 -15.54 -7.81 -7.07
C CYS A 108 -16.20 -7.82 -5.69
N ILE A 109 -16.37 -9.01 -5.13
CA ILE A 109 -16.92 -9.22 -3.79
C ILE A 109 -15.78 -9.18 -2.78
N ILE A 110 -15.82 -8.22 -1.86
CA ILE A 110 -14.89 -8.11 -0.75
C ILE A 110 -15.43 -8.94 0.40
N GLU A 111 -14.87 -10.13 0.59
CA GLU A 111 -15.19 -10.95 1.75
C GLU A 111 -14.74 -10.23 3.02
N LYS A 112 -15.65 -10.05 3.99
CA LYS A 112 -15.25 -9.70 5.35
C LYS A 112 -14.58 -10.93 5.94
N ILE A 113 -13.31 -10.81 6.31
CA ILE A 113 -12.71 -11.72 7.28
C ILE A 113 -13.42 -11.44 8.61
N THR A 114 -14.57 -12.07 8.80
CA THR A 114 -15.20 -12.15 10.12
C THR A 114 -14.25 -13.01 10.93
N HIS A 115 -13.76 -12.50 12.07
CA HIS A 115 -12.86 -13.21 13.01
C HIS A 115 -13.50 -14.46 13.65
N ASP A 116 -14.41 -15.13 12.96
CA ASP A 116 -15.11 -16.35 13.38
C ASP A 116 -14.76 -17.55 12.48
N GLN A 117 -13.49 -17.64 12.08
CA GLN A 117 -12.90 -18.92 11.68
C GLN A 117 -11.70 -19.19 12.58
N ARG A 118 -12.04 -19.84 13.70
CA ARG A 118 -11.18 -20.40 14.74
C ARG A 118 -9.93 -21.07 14.17
N LEU A 119 -8.83 -20.83 14.87
CA LEU A 119 -7.92 -21.87 15.36
C LEU A 119 -8.57 -23.27 15.26
N ARG A 120 -8.23 -24.03 14.22
CA ARG A 120 -8.30 -25.48 14.15
C ARG A 120 -7.02 -25.97 13.50
#